data_AF-W2T0B5-F1
#
_entry.id   AF-W2T0B5-F1
#
_cell.length_a   1.000
_cell.length_b   1.000
_cell.length_c   1.000
_cell.angle_alpha   90.00
_cell.angle_beta   90.00
_cell.angle_gamma   90.00
#
_symmetry.space_group_name_H-M   'P 1'
#
loop_
_entity.id
_entity.type
_entity.pdbx_description
1 polymer ?
#
loop_
_entity_poly.entity_id
_entity_poly.type
_entity_poly.pdbx_seq_one_letter_code
_entity_poly.pdbx_strand_id
1 'polypeptide(L)'
;MENMFFKPLGSTQPRENESTSTSVAPCVPNHNFLMQTMTSKIGLRARRPTSMIFIAAFDYSNYSVITTEVIGWYGKAIYCRYLDENRQELGDVIPSTVFPESVVYCCSREGAVHMTLTEKSDDPINEVVRITDRRNDDPRYFLSFCLAPIFGKERKWLLLAELFEHYKLQGVEHFYIYIKEVDNYTKKLLDYYVTIGEIEIVTFTSKEIKDVIDTQLVGVAECLHRSRHHSRYAFFADLDERVLTTHGHTFSSFVRNTMAKASNSAALRFTSRLVFRTSPMPKVYQGEKTLKEHLPMAVFRNSSSIFAGRMTKKCVLDPKRVLIHYIHTSRAYYPGYEINDVPFKKIHIRDGARAKKRYIQNENKNTFFGLRATLEHVMKAEELNLISENSENENKSHTNYSAQQIRCIRIVITSGGHNINDCPTFTVETGISLNSKGICLRWDVSGIRVHSHIPN
;
A
#
# COMPACT_ATOMS: atom_id res chain seq x y z
N MET A 1 24.43 5.64 64.81
CA MET A 1 25.37 6.70 65.21
C MET A 1 26.21 7.00 63.98
N GLU A 2 25.66 7.76 63.05
CA GLU A 2 25.89 9.22 62.93
C GLU A 2 27.38 9.54 62.79
N ASN A 3 27.77 9.90 61.57
CA ASN A 3 28.55 11.11 61.33
C ASN A 3 28.34 11.58 59.88
N MET A 4 27.67 12.73 59.78
CA MET A 4 27.59 13.60 58.61
C MET A 4 28.91 14.36 58.37
N PHE A 5 28.95 15.11 57.27
CA PHE A 5 29.91 16.15 56.80
C PHE A 5 30.97 15.63 55.81
N PHE A 6 31.14 16.12 54.58
CA PHE A 6 30.77 17.37 53.88
C PHE A 6 30.49 17.08 52.38
N LYS A 7 29.54 17.80 51.76
CA LYS A 7 29.41 17.94 50.29
C LYS A 7 30.27 19.11 49.80
N PRO A 8 30.98 19.00 48.65
CA PRO A 8 31.37 20.17 47.86
C PRO A 8 30.29 20.50 46.83
N LEU A 9 29.97 21.79 46.72
CA LEU A 9 29.23 22.38 45.60
C LEU A 9 30.06 22.30 44.30
N GLY A 10 29.37 22.04 43.19
CA GLY A 10 29.67 22.66 41.90
C GLY A 10 30.69 21.96 41.00
N SER A 11 30.20 21.16 40.07
CA SER A 11 30.52 21.39 38.66
C SER A 11 29.35 20.93 37.79
N THR A 12 28.64 21.92 37.26
CA THR A 12 27.77 21.76 36.09
C THR A 12 28.61 21.21 34.95
N GLN A 13 28.47 19.92 34.64
CA GLN A 13 28.95 19.41 33.36
C GLN A 13 28.10 20.08 32.26
N PRO A 14 28.73 20.69 31.24
CA PRO A 14 28.00 21.28 30.14
C PRO A 14 27.19 20.20 29.44
N ARG A 15 25.93 20.50 29.15
CA ARG A 15 25.14 19.77 28.15
C ARG A 15 26.01 19.65 26.90
N GLU A 16 26.30 18.42 26.48
CA GLU A 16 26.92 18.18 25.19
C GLU A 16 26.08 18.89 24.12
N ASN A 17 26.76 19.76 23.39
CA ASN A 17 26.23 20.66 22.39
C ASN A 17 25.19 19.98 21.49
N GLU A 18 24.02 20.60 21.36
CA GLU A 18 23.17 20.47 20.18
C GLU A 18 24.04 20.75 18.96
N SER A 19 24.47 19.69 18.28
CA SER A 19 25.22 19.83 17.04
C SER A 19 24.31 20.51 16.03
N THR A 20 24.63 21.76 15.69
CA THR A 20 24.13 22.48 14.52
C THR A 20 24.57 21.70 13.29
N SER A 21 23.80 20.68 12.91
CA SER A 21 24.14 19.82 11.80
C SER A 21 24.02 20.61 10.50
N THR A 22 25.14 21.07 9.96
CA THR A 22 25.24 21.78 8.66
C THR A 22 25.03 20.85 7.47
N SER A 23 24.64 19.60 7.70
CA SER A 23 24.46 18.54 6.71
C SER A 23 23.51 17.48 7.25
N VAL A 24 22.90 16.67 6.37
CA VAL A 24 22.12 15.49 6.74
C VAL A 24 22.97 14.24 7.02
N ALA A 25 24.28 14.28 6.77
CA ALA A 25 25.16 13.12 6.90
C ALA A 25 25.18 12.47 8.30
N PRO A 26 25.19 13.21 9.43
CA PRO A 26 25.26 12.61 10.76
C PRO A 26 23.98 11.87 11.18
N CYS A 27 22.83 12.25 10.63
CA CYS A 27 21.52 11.77 11.06
C CYS A 27 20.91 10.72 10.12
N VAL A 28 21.22 10.78 8.82
CA VAL A 28 20.68 9.86 7.81
C VAL A 28 21.44 8.53 7.84
N PRO A 29 20.77 7.39 8.11
CA PRO A 29 21.44 6.10 8.16
C PRO A 29 21.98 5.71 6.78
N ASN A 30 23.17 5.11 6.76
CA ASN A 30 23.86 4.69 5.55
C ASN A 30 24.13 5.85 4.56
N HIS A 31 24.26 7.11 5.03
CA HIS A 31 24.46 8.28 4.17
C HIS A 31 25.58 8.09 3.12
N ASN A 32 26.73 7.53 3.52
CA ASN A 32 27.83 7.24 2.59
C ASN A 32 27.41 6.31 1.45
N PHE A 33 26.62 5.27 1.75
CA PHE A 33 26.10 4.34 0.74
C PHE A 33 25.07 5.02 -0.17
N LEU A 34 24.20 5.90 0.37
CA LEU A 34 23.29 6.71 -0.43
C LEU A 34 24.08 7.55 -1.46
N MET A 35 25.10 8.28 -1.00
CA MET A 35 25.93 9.13 -1.85
C MET A 35 26.69 8.32 -2.90
N GLN A 36 27.28 7.18 -2.54
CA GLN A 36 27.93 6.27 -3.49
C GLN A 36 26.97 5.74 -4.57
N THR A 37 25.74 5.37 -4.16
CA THR A 37 24.70 4.89 -5.08
C THR A 37 24.29 6.01 -6.05
N MET A 38 24.19 7.23 -5.55
CA MET A 38 23.90 8.42 -6.35
C MET A 38 25.01 8.73 -7.36
N THR A 39 26.28 8.75 -6.92
CA THR A 39 27.43 8.99 -7.80
C THR A 39 27.56 7.90 -8.88
N SER A 40 27.14 6.68 -8.59
CA SER A 40 27.05 5.57 -9.54
C SER A 40 25.89 5.70 -10.54
N LYS A 41 25.11 6.79 -10.46
CA LYS A 41 23.97 7.10 -11.34
C LYS A 41 22.88 6.03 -11.32
N ILE A 42 22.82 5.21 -10.26
CA ILE A 42 21.74 4.24 -10.08
C ILE A 42 20.48 5.04 -9.80
N GLY A 43 19.44 4.82 -10.61
CA GLY A 43 18.19 5.56 -10.51
C GLY A 43 18.11 6.82 -11.38
N LEU A 44 19.22 7.24 -12.02
CA LEU A 44 19.23 8.49 -12.81
C LEU A 44 18.36 8.35 -14.06
N ARG A 45 17.53 9.36 -14.30
CA ARG A 45 16.77 9.53 -15.54
C ARG A 45 17.01 10.92 -16.11
N ALA A 46 17.38 10.99 -17.38
CA ALA A 46 17.59 12.23 -18.10
C ALA A 46 16.23 12.87 -18.49
N ARG A 47 15.53 13.43 -17.51
CA ARG A 47 14.28 14.19 -17.69
C ARG A 47 14.54 15.68 -17.49
N ARG A 48 13.69 16.52 -18.08
CA ARG A 48 13.67 17.95 -17.74
C ARG A 48 13.03 18.13 -16.37
N PRO A 49 13.59 18.97 -15.48
CA PRO A 49 12.99 19.26 -14.18
C PRO A 49 11.54 19.76 -14.31
N THR A 50 10.64 19.23 -13.51
CA THR A 50 9.26 19.75 -13.34
C THR A 50 9.12 20.55 -12.06
N SER A 51 7.99 21.23 -11.86
CA SER A 51 7.67 21.83 -10.56
C SER A 51 7.58 20.78 -9.46
N MET A 52 8.05 21.12 -8.26
CA MET A 52 7.98 20.26 -7.09
C MET A 52 6.60 20.39 -6.42
N ILE A 53 5.97 19.25 -6.15
CA ILE A 53 4.72 19.16 -5.38
C ILE A 53 4.97 18.18 -4.25
N PHE A 54 4.64 18.54 -3.01
CA PHE A 54 4.83 17.65 -1.86
C PHE A 54 3.73 16.59 -1.80
N ILE A 55 4.12 15.34 -1.53
CA ILE A 55 3.17 14.23 -1.35
C ILE A 55 3.02 13.90 0.13
N ALA A 56 4.12 13.58 0.80
CA ALA A 56 4.11 13.21 2.22
C ALA A 56 5.48 13.44 2.88
N ALA A 57 5.49 13.58 4.20
CA ALA A 57 6.69 13.52 5.01
C ALA A 57 6.53 12.47 6.12
N PHE A 58 7.62 11.76 6.44
CA PHE A 58 7.67 10.68 7.41
C PHE A 58 8.86 10.86 8.35
N ASP A 59 8.64 10.79 9.65
CA ASP A 59 9.71 10.85 10.67
C ASP A 59 10.04 9.44 11.17
N TYR A 60 11.29 9.01 10.95
CA TYR A 60 11.84 7.73 11.38
C TYR A 60 12.80 7.87 12.57
N SER A 61 12.53 8.83 13.45
CA SER A 61 13.22 9.13 14.72
C SER A 61 14.47 9.98 14.54
N ASN A 62 15.47 9.47 13.82
CA ASN A 62 16.74 10.20 13.63
C ASN A 62 16.74 11.02 12.33
N TYR A 63 15.94 10.60 11.36
CA TYR A 63 15.84 11.21 10.06
C TYR A 63 14.38 11.23 9.59
N SER A 64 14.06 12.23 8.80
CA SER A 64 12.79 12.35 8.09
C SER A 64 12.99 12.13 6.60
N VAL A 65 11.95 11.64 5.93
CA VAL A 65 11.92 11.57 4.47
C VAL A 65 10.71 12.33 3.97
N ILE A 66 10.91 13.19 3.00
CA ILE A 66 9.84 13.84 2.24
C ILE A 66 9.81 13.29 0.82
N THR A 67 8.61 12.93 0.37
CA THR A 67 8.31 12.43 -0.98
C THR A 67 7.61 13.52 -1.78
N THR A 68 7.93 13.59 -3.07
CA THR A 68 7.48 14.67 -3.96
C THR A 68 6.98 14.12 -5.29
N GLU A 69 6.11 14.84 -5.98
CA GLU A 69 5.66 14.50 -7.33
C GLU A 69 6.53 15.25 -8.36
N VAL A 70 7.80 14.86 -8.48
CA VAL A 70 8.78 15.57 -9.32
C VAL A 70 9.63 14.62 -10.15
N ILE A 71 10.07 15.06 -11.32
CA ILE A 71 11.05 14.36 -12.18
C ILE A 71 12.14 15.31 -12.65
N GLY A 72 13.32 14.78 -12.97
CA GLY A 72 14.46 15.56 -13.46
C GLY A 72 15.25 16.27 -12.37
N TRP A 73 15.02 15.94 -11.10
CA TRP A 73 15.68 16.56 -9.94
C TRP A 73 16.79 15.71 -9.33
N TYR A 74 17.11 14.56 -9.92
CA TYR A 74 18.14 13.66 -9.40
C TYR A 74 19.46 14.40 -9.10
N GLY A 75 19.92 14.33 -7.85
CA GLY A 75 21.16 14.94 -7.41
C GLY A 75 21.11 16.46 -7.22
N LYS A 76 19.94 17.10 -7.36
CA LYS A 76 19.80 18.55 -7.17
C LYS A 76 19.89 18.89 -5.68
N ALA A 77 20.68 19.92 -5.36
CA ALA A 77 20.79 20.47 -4.02
C ALA A 77 19.46 21.11 -3.60
N ILE A 78 19.09 20.93 -2.33
CA ILE A 78 17.85 21.43 -1.77
C ILE A 78 17.98 21.63 -0.26
N TYR A 79 17.07 22.36 0.36
CA TYR A 79 17.12 22.67 1.78
C TYR A 79 15.89 22.16 2.52
N CYS A 80 16.11 21.41 3.60
CA CYS A 80 15.09 20.93 4.51
C CYS A 80 14.76 22.03 5.53
N ARG A 81 13.47 22.37 5.62
CA ARG A 81 12.94 23.38 6.56
C ARG A 81 11.78 22.79 7.35
N TYR A 82 11.68 23.19 8.61
CA TYR A 82 10.78 22.57 9.59
C TYR A 82 9.91 23.64 10.21
N LEU A 83 8.64 23.32 10.44
CA LEU A 83 7.71 24.23 11.06
C LEU A 83 6.94 23.54 12.18
N ASP A 84 6.60 24.31 13.21
CA ASP A 84 5.77 23.87 14.32
C ASP A 84 4.27 23.77 13.93
N GLU A 85 3.40 23.57 14.93
CA GLU A 85 1.94 23.56 14.72
C GLU A 85 1.39 24.92 14.25
N ASN A 86 2.04 26.02 14.64
CA ASN A 86 1.65 27.39 14.29
C ASN A 86 2.27 27.86 12.95
N ARG A 87 2.95 26.97 12.22
CA ARG A 87 3.70 27.28 10.99
C ARG A 87 4.83 28.30 11.19
N GLN A 88 5.41 28.34 12.38
CA GLN A 88 6.64 29.08 12.65
C GLN A 88 7.82 28.19 12.33
N GLU A 89 8.82 28.74 11.64
CA GLU A 89 10.02 28.00 11.27
C GLU A 89 10.85 27.66 12.52
N LEU A 90 11.30 26.41 12.59
CA LEU A 90 12.06 25.87 13.71
C LEU A 90 13.50 25.59 13.31
N GLY A 91 14.44 26.17 14.05
CA GLY A 91 15.88 25.89 13.97
C GLY A 91 16.53 26.20 12.61
N ASP A 92 17.74 25.70 12.41
CA ASP A 92 18.53 25.97 11.20
C ASP A 92 18.02 25.25 9.95
N VAL A 93 18.13 25.92 8.81
CA VAL A 93 17.87 25.32 7.49
C VAL A 93 18.98 24.30 7.15
N ILE A 94 18.62 23.05 6.86
CA ILE A 94 19.61 21.97 6.66
C ILE A 94 19.74 21.63 5.17
N PRO A 95 20.94 21.70 4.56
CA PRO A 95 21.13 21.31 3.17
C PRO A 95 21.04 19.79 2.99
N SER A 96 20.43 19.38 1.88
CA SER A 96 20.27 17.99 1.45
C SER A 96 20.32 17.88 -0.08
N THR A 97 20.04 16.70 -0.60
CA THR A 97 20.04 16.38 -2.03
C THR A 97 18.81 15.55 -2.37
N VAL A 98 18.21 15.80 -3.54
CA VAL A 98 17.13 14.96 -4.06
C VAL A 98 17.71 13.63 -4.55
N PHE A 99 17.55 12.59 -3.74
CA PHE A 99 17.97 11.23 -4.05
C PHE A 99 17.31 10.19 -3.13
N PRO A 100 16.77 9.08 -3.68
CA PRO A 100 16.51 8.79 -5.10
C PRO A 100 15.59 9.83 -5.76
N GLU A 101 15.43 9.80 -7.10
CA GLU A 101 14.54 10.75 -7.79
C GLU A 101 13.16 10.81 -7.10
N SER A 102 12.69 12.02 -6.79
CA SER A 102 11.44 12.33 -6.05
C SER A 102 11.45 12.15 -4.52
N VAL A 103 12.59 11.84 -3.91
CA VAL A 103 12.75 11.63 -2.45
C VAL A 103 13.85 12.52 -1.90
N VAL A 104 13.65 13.10 -0.71
CA VAL A 104 14.69 13.83 0.02
C VAL A 104 14.78 13.33 1.45
N TYR A 105 15.99 13.04 1.89
CA TYR A 105 16.31 12.66 3.26
C TYR A 105 16.73 13.91 4.05
N CYS A 106 16.15 14.10 5.22
CA CYS A 106 16.38 15.23 6.11
C CYS A 106 16.68 14.69 7.52
N CYS A 107 17.29 15.49 8.40
CA CYS A 107 17.33 15.12 9.82
C CYS A 107 15.92 15.24 10.44
N SER A 108 15.63 14.45 11.47
CA SER A 108 14.45 14.72 12.28
C SER A 108 14.68 15.97 13.12
N ARG A 109 13.61 16.70 13.44
CA ARG A 109 13.68 17.88 14.30
C ARG A 109 12.56 17.84 15.33
N GLU A 110 12.95 17.96 16.60
CA GLU A 110 12.00 18.00 17.71
C GLU A 110 11.06 19.21 17.58
N GLY A 111 9.78 19.00 17.91
CA GLY A 111 8.73 20.02 17.79
C GLY A 111 8.23 20.28 16.36
N ALA A 112 8.87 19.72 15.32
CA ALA A 112 8.41 19.87 13.95
C ALA A 112 7.12 19.08 13.72
N VAL A 113 6.09 19.76 13.21
CA VAL A 113 4.81 19.16 12.79
C VAL A 113 4.68 19.17 11.27
N HIS A 114 5.31 20.15 10.62
CA HIS A 114 5.32 20.32 9.18
C HIS A 114 6.75 20.44 8.66
N MET A 115 6.94 20.07 7.39
CA MET A 115 8.19 20.26 6.67
C MET A 115 7.94 20.83 5.29
N THR A 116 8.97 21.45 4.72
CA THR A 116 9.01 21.88 3.33
C THR A 116 10.42 21.76 2.79
N LEU A 117 10.55 21.88 1.47
CA LEU A 117 11.81 21.94 0.76
C LEU A 117 11.89 23.23 -0.05
N THR A 118 13.07 23.85 -0.06
CA THR A 118 13.35 25.03 -0.88
C THR A 118 14.64 24.88 -1.67
N GLU A 119 14.72 25.51 -2.84
CA GLU A 119 15.94 25.47 -3.67
C GLU A 119 17.08 26.27 -3.05
N LYS A 120 16.75 27.36 -2.34
CA LYS A 120 17.66 28.17 -1.54
C LYS A 120 17.20 28.23 -0.09
N SER A 121 18.13 28.56 0.81
CA SER A 121 17.85 28.65 2.23
C SER A 121 16.88 29.77 2.60
N ASP A 122 16.80 30.82 1.78
CA ASP A 122 16.04 32.05 2.00
C ASP A 122 14.79 32.19 1.11
N ASP A 123 14.49 31.18 0.28
CA ASP A 123 13.29 31.21 -0.56
C ASP A 123 12.01 31.30 0.30
N PRO A 124 10.93 31.93 -0.19
CA PRO A 124 9.67 31.96 0.54
C PRO A 124 9.05 30.56 0.66
N ILE A 125 8.46 30.27 1.83
CA ILE A 125 7.71 29.02 2.07
C ILE A 125 6.29 29.17 1.52
N ASN A 126 6.01 28.51 0.40
CA ASN A 126 4.69 28.54 -0.24
C ASN A 126 3.81 27.35 0.13
N GLU A 127 4.42 26.17 0.25
CA GLU A 127 3.73 24.91 0.53
C GLU A 127 4.46 24.16 1.64
N VAL A 128 3.70 23.43 2.46
CA VAL A 128 4.21 22.60 3.55
C VAL A 128 3.46 21.28 3.57
N VAL A 129 4.09 20.23 4.08
CA VAL A 129 3.48 18.92 4.29
C VAL A 129 3.57 18.54 5.75
N ARG A 130 2.50 17.93 6.28
CA ARG A 130 2.49 17.41 7.65
C ARG A 130 3.39 16.19 7.76
N ILE A 131 4.16 16.13 8.83
CA ILE A 131 5.03 15.00 9.14
C ILE A 131 4.18 13.88 9.75
N THR A 132 4.28 12.68 9.18
CA THR A 132 3.68 11.47 9.72
C THR A 132 4.69 10.78 10.63
N ASP A 133 4.30 10.51 11.87
CA ASP A 133 5.14 9.78 12.82
C ASP A 133 5.29 8.31 12.40
N ARG A 134 6.53 7.89 12.12
CA ARG A 134 6.93 6.52 11.78
C ARG A 134 8.04 6.01 12.70
N ARG A 135 8.16 6.59 13.91
CA ARG A 135 9.18 6.24 14.90
C ARG A 135 8.94 4.87 15.54
N ASN A 136 7.67 4.44 15.60
CA ASN A 136 7.35 3.11 16.10
C ASN A 136 7.87 2.03 15.14
N ASP A 137 8.76 1.17 15.63
CA ASP A 137 9.34 0.11 14.83
C ASP A 137 8.46 -1.13 14.68
N ASP A 138 7.37 -1.21 15.46
CA ASP A 138 6.35 -2.25 15.38
C ASP A 138 5.34 -1.94 14.25
N PRO A 139 5.41 -2.68 13.13
CA PRO A 139 4.60 -2.38 11.96
C PRO A 139 3.13 -2.74 12.21
N ARG A 140 2.24 -1.78 11.94
CA ARG A 140 0.79 -1.98 12.04
C ARG A 140 0.27 -3.13 11.18
N TYR A 141 0.88 -3.34 10.02
CA TYR A 141 0.48 -4.37 9.07
C TYR A 141 1.62 -5.35 8.80
N PHE A 142 1.32 -6.63 8.67
CA PHE A 142 2.32 -7.60 8.26
C PHE A 142 2.62 -7.50 6.76
N LEU A 143 1.58 -7.48 5.92
CA LEU A 143 1.72 -7.41 4.47
C LEU A 143 0.76 -6.37 3.90
N SER A 144 1.32 -5.36 3.23
CA SER A 144 0.57 -4.35 2.48
C SER A 144 0.74 -4.51 0.97
N PHE A 145 -0.15 -3.89 0.21
CA PHE A 145 -0.11 -3.86 -1.25
C PHE A 145 0.10 -2.44 -1.76
N CYS A 146 1.13 -2.24 -2.57
CA CYS A 146 1.43 -1.02 -3.32
C CYS A 146 0.94 -1.20 -4.76
N LEU A 147 -0.17 -0.56 -5.10
CA LEU A 147 -0.73 -0.62 -6.46
C LEU A 147 -0.02 0.41 -7.35
N ALA A 148 0.41 -0.02 -8.54
CA ALA A 148 0.88 0.92 -9.55
C ALA A 148 -0.18 2.00 -9.85
N PRO A 149 0.21 3.28 -10.06
CA PRO A 149 -0.75 4.35 -10.24
C PRO A 149 -1.84 4.09 -11.28
N ILE A 150 -3.05 4.51 -10.96
CA ILE A 150 -4.24 4.38 -11.78
C ILE A 150 -4.35 5.59 -12.71
N PHE A 151 -4.51 5.31 -14.02
CA PHE A 151 -4.63 6.31 -15.08
C PHE A 151 -5.89 6.11 -15.91
N GLY A 152 -6.35 7.18 -16.55
CA GLY A 152 -7.37 7.15 -17.59
C GLY A 152 -8.78 6.99 -17.06
N LYS A 153 -9.74 7.47 -17.84
CA LYS A 153 -11.18 7.46 -17.53
C LYS A 153 -11.89 6.12 -17.79
N GLU A 154 -11.16 5.08 -18.19
CA GLU A 154 -11.74 3.74 -18.34
C GLU A 154 -12.20 3.19 -16.98
N ARG A 155 -13.38 2.56 -16.98
CA ARG A 155 -13.96 1.93 -15.80
C ARG A 155 -13.12 0.72 -15.37
N LYS A 156 -12.54 0.80 -14.17
CA LYS A 156 -11.64 -0.21 -13.59
C LYS A 156 -12.22 -0.91 -12.37
N TRP A 157 -13.45 -0.59 -11.99
CA TRP A 157 -14.12 -1.10 -10.80
C TRP A 157 -14.02 -2.64 -10.65
N LEU A 158 -14.23 -3.43 -11.71
CA LEU A 158 -14.20 -4.89 -11.59
C LEU A 158 -12.78 -5.42 -11.33
N LEU A 159 -11.78 -4.84 -11.99
CA LEU A 159 -10.37 -5.21 -11.78
C LEU A 159 -9.92 -4.86 -10.35
N LEU A 160 -10.35 -3.71 -9.83
CA LEU A 160 -10.04 -3.26 -8.47
C LEU A 160 -10.76 -4.12 -7.43
N ALA A 161 -12.05 -4.38 -7.63
CA ALA A 161 -12.83 -5.20 -6.71
C ALA A 161 -12.24 -6.62 -6.62
N GLU A 162 -11.91 -7.23 -7.76
CA GLU A 162 -11.23 -8.51 -7.77
C GLU A 162 -9.84 -8.43 -7.12
N LEU A 163 -9.07 -7.35 -7.33
CA LEU A 163 -7.75 -7.17 -6.71
C LEU A 163 -7.85 -7.14 -5.19
N PHE A 164 -8.71 -6.28 -4.64
CA PHE A 164 -8.85 -6.12 -3.21
C PHE A 164 -9.31 -7.41 -2.54
N GLU A 165 -10.38 -8.02 -3.03
CA GLU A 165 -10.90 -9.26 -2.44
C GLU A 165 -9.92 -10.43 -2.61
N HIS A 166 -9.22 -10.52 -3.75
CA HIS A 166 -8.17 -11.54 -3.95
C HIS A 166 -7.06 -11.41 -2.91
N TYR A 167 -6.49 -10.21 -2.77
CA TYR A 167 -5.33 -10.02 -1.91
C TYR A 167 -5.69 -10.06 -0.42
N LYS A 168 -6.91 -9.68 -0.04
CA LYS A 168 -7.45 -9.93 1.30
C LYS A 168 -7.48 -11.42 1.62
N LEU A 169 -7.99 -12.25 0.70
CA LEU A 169 -7.93 -13.72 0.85
C LEU A 169 -6.50 -14.26 0.90
N GLN A 170 -5.55 -13.56 0.28
CA GLN A 170 -4.12 -13.88 0.33
C GLN A 170 -3.41 -13.33 1.59
N GLY A 171 -4.13 -12.68 2.51
CA GLY A 171 -3.62 -12.16 3.77
C GLY A 171 -2.93 -10.80 3.66
N VAL A 172 -3.25 -9.99 2.65
CA VAL A 172 -2.93 -8.56 2.62
C VAL A 172 -3.89 -7.81 3.54
N GLU A 173 -3.34 -6.93 4.36
CA GLU A 173 -4.08 -6.24 5.42
C GLU A 173 -4.36 -4.77 5.09
N HIS A 174 -3.63 -4.18 4.14
CA HIS A 174 -3.77 -2.78 3.76
C HIS A 174 -3.30 -2.50 2.32
N PHE A 175 -3.91 -1.53 1.65
CA PHE A 175 -3.55 -1.17 0.27
C PHE A 175 -3.27 0.33 0.14
N TYR A 176 -2.16 0.66 -0.51
CA TYR A 176 -1.81 2.01 -0.93
C TYR A 176 -2.15 2.18 -2.42
N ILE A 177 -3.03 3.13 -2.71
CA ILE A 177 -3.59 3.36 -4.04
C ILE A 177 -3.19 4.74 -4.53
N TYR A 178 -2.57 4.79 -5.70
CA TYR A 178 -2.14 6.03 -6.33
C TYR A 178 -3.05 6.37 -7.48
N ILE A 179 -3.59 7.58 -7.52
CA ILE A 179 -4.54 8.02 -8.54
C ILE A 179 -3.97 9.21 -9.29
N LYS A 180 -3.78 9.05 -10.60
CA LYS A 180 -3.60 10.18 -11.52
C LYS A 180 -4.91 10.63 -12.12
N GLU A 181 -5.73 9.67 -12.52
CA GLU A 181 -7.06 9.91 -13.08
C GLU A 181 -7.93 8.66 -12.90
N VAL A 182 -9.18 8.86 -12.48
CA VAL A 182 -10.16 7.78 -12.28
C VAL A 182 -11.57 8.28 -12.62
N ASP A 183 -12.44 7.39 -13.10
CA ASP A 183 -13.83 7.74 -13.37
C ASP A 183 -14.72 7.66 -12.11
N ASN A 184 -15.84 8.37 -12.12
CA ASN A 184 -16.75 8.43 -10.97
C ASN A 184 -17.30 7.07 -10.55
N TYR A 185 -17.53 6.14 -11.48
CA TYR A 185 -18.07 4.82 -11.14
C TYR A 185 -17.04 3.98 -10.40
N THR A 186 -15.78 4.01 -10.85
CA THR A 186 -14.67 3.39 -10.12
C THR A 186 -14.41 4.10 -8.79
N LYS A 187 -14.54 5.44 -8.74
CA LYS A 187 -14.37 6.21 -7.50
C LYS A 187 -15.33 5.76 -6.39
N LYS A 188 -16.60 5.47 -6.71
CA LYS A 188 -17.57 4.94 -5.73
C LYS A 188 -17.04 3.70 -5.00
N LEU A 189 -16.44 2.77 -5.75
CA LEU A 189 -15.82 1.57 -5.16
C LEU A 189 -14.66 1.94 -4.23
N LEU A 190 -13.77 2.81 -4.69
CA LEU A 190 -12.61 3.24 -3.91
C LEU A 190 -13.04 3.94 -2.61
N ASP A 191 -14.04 4.82 -2.66
CA ASP A 191 -14.56 5.54 -1.50
C ASP A 191 -15.11 4.59 -0.43
N TYR A 192 -15.78 3.50 -0.83
CA TYR A 192 -16.20 2.45 0.09
C TYR A 192 -15.01 1.82 0.82
N TYR A 193 -13.98 1.40 0.09
CA TYR A 193 -12.79 0.76 0.67
C TYR A 193 -11.98 1.71 1.56
N VAL A 194 -11.98 3.02 1.27
CA VAL A 194 -11.41 4.06 2.14
C VAL A 194 -12.22 4.15 3.43
N THR A 195 -13.54 4.18 3.33
CA THR A 195 -14.46 4.35 4.48
C THR A 195 -14.30 3.22 5.50
N ILE A 196 -14.10 1.98 5.05
CA ILE A 196 -13.86 0.83 5.93
C ILE A 196 -12.39 0.70 6.40
N GLY A 197 -11.51 1.61 5.99
CA GLY A 197 -10.11 1.68 6.41
C GLY A 197 -9.20 0.62 5.80
N GLU A 198 -9.61 -0.04 4.71
CA GLU A 198 -8.82 -1.07 4.05
C GLU A 198 -7.80 -0.48 3.08
N ILE A 199 -8.10 0.68 2.48
CA ILE A 199 -7.21 1.35 1.52
C ILE A 199 -6.93 2.80 1.92
N GLU A 200 -5.75 3.27 1.51
CA GLU A 200 -5.34 4.67 1.57
C GLU A 200 -5.10 5.18 0.14
N ILE A 201 -5.61 6.37 -0.19
CA ILE A 201 -5.47 6.97 -1.52
C ILE A 201 -4.50 8.15 -1.50
N VAL A 202 -3.57 8.15 -2.44
CA VAL A 202 -2.68 9.27 -2.77
C VAL A 202 -3.03 9.77 -4.16
N THR A 203 -3.34 11.06 -4.29
CA THR A 203 -3.69 11.67 -5.59
C THR A 203 -2.52 12.49 -6.12
N PHE A 204 -2.19 12.25 -7.38
CA PHE A 204 -1.15 12.96 -8.12
C PHE A 204 -1.76 14.13 -8.90
N THR A 205 -1.22 15.33 -8.68
CA THR A 205 -1.78 16.60 -9.15
C THR A 205 -0.91 17.28 -10.21
N SER A 206 0.35 16.85 -10.40
CA SER A 206 1.25 17.47 -11.39
C SER A 206 0.69 17.38 -12.81
N LYS A 207 0.52 18.50 -13.49
CA LYS A 207 0.11 18.51 -14.91
C LYS A 207 1.29 18.34 -15.87
N GLU A 208 2.51 18.47 -15.36
CA GLU A 208 3.75 18.39 -16.14
C GLU A 208 4.18 16.93 -16.37
N ILE A 209 3.95 16.06 -15.39
CA ILE A 209 4.28 14.63 -15.49
C ILE A 209 3.15 13.91 -16.24
N LYS A 210 3.34 13.76 -17.55
CA LYS A 210 2.40 13.06 -18.45
C LYS A 210 2.79 11.62 -18.75
N ASP A 211 4.06 11.28 -18.57
CA ASP A 211 4.60 9.97 -18.87
C ASP A 211 4.17 8.97 -17.78
N VAL A 212 3.62 7.83 -18.23
CA VAL A 212 3.10 6.78 -17.35
C VAL A 212 4.22 6.16 -16.52
N ILE A 213 5.40 5.95 -17.11
CA ILE A 213 6.54 5.35 -16.43
C ILE A 213 7.07 6.30 -15.35
N ASP A 214 7.18 7.58 -15.66
CA ASP A 214 7.57 8.63 -14.71
C ASP A 214 6.64 8.66 -13.50
N THR A 215 5.33 8.68 -13.74
CA THR A 215 4.33 8.67 -12.67
C THR A 215 4.38 7.37 -11.85
N GLN A 216 4.58 6.22 -12.51
CA GLN A 216 4.76 4.94 -11.82
C GLN A 216 5.98 4.93 -10.90
N LEU A 217 7.11 5.50 -11.33
CA LEU A 217 8.30 5.56 -10.49
C LEU A 217 8.11 6.47 -9.27
N VAL A 218 7.44 7.62 -9.43
CA VAL A 218 7.05 8.46 -8.30
C VAL A 218 6.19 7.66 -7.31
N GLY A 219 5.15 6.96 -7.79
CA GLY A 219 4.30 6.14 -6.92
C GLY A 219 5.03 4.98 -6.25
N VAL A 220 5.98 4.35 -6.93
CA VAL A 220 6.81 3.28 -6.36
C VAL A 220 7.71 3.82 -5.25
N ALA A 221 8.40 4.95 -5.48
CA ALA A 221 9.25 5.58 -4.48
C ALA A 221 8.44 6.06 -3.27
N GLU A 222 7.29 6.67 -3.52
CA GLU A 222 6.35 7.11 -2.50
C GLU A 222 5.87 5.93 -1.65
N CYS A 223 5.40 4.83 -2.27
CA CYS A 223 4.90 3.67 -1.53
C CYS A 223 5.98 2.97 -0.73
N LEU A 224 7.21 2.93 -1.23
CA LEU A 224 8.35 2.38 -0.50
C LEU A 224 8.55 3.13 0.84
N HIS A 225 8.42 4.45 0.85
CA HIS A 225 8.53 5.24 2.07
C HIS A 225 7.25 5.21 2.90
N ARG A 226 6.07 5.33 2.30
CA ARG A 226 4.79 5.28 3.01
C ARG A 226 4.57 3.98 3.77
N SER A 227 5.00 2.86 3.20
CA SER A 227 4.93 1.54 3.82
C SER A 227 6.04 1.28 4.84
N ARG A 228 7.13 2.07 4.84
CA ARG A 228 8.25 1.87 5.77
C ARG A 228 7.82 2.15 7.20
N HIS A 229 8.13 1.23 8.12
CA HIS A 229 7.66 1.20 9.51
C HIS A 229 6.13 1.12 9.69
N HIS A 230 5.34 1.22 8.62
CA HIS A 230 3.89 0.98 8.67
C HIS A 230 3.56 -0.49 8.40
N SER A 231 4.34 -1.12 7.54
CA SER A 231 4.14 -2.50 7.08
C SER A 231 5.45 -3.28 7.22
N ARG A 232 5.38 -4.53 7.67
CA ARG A 232 6.57 -5.40 7.76
C ARG A 232 7.11 -5.71 6.37
N TYR A 233 6.21 -6.02 5.44
CA TYR A 233 6.50 -6.24 4.03
C TYR A 233 5.49 -5.50 3.15
N ALA A 234 5.93 -5.08 1.96
CA ALA A 234 5.09 -4.44 0.96
C ALA A 234 5.22 -5.16 -0.39
N PHE A 235 4.08 -5.50 -0.99
CA PHE A 235 4.01 -6.11 -2.32
C PHE A 235 3.73 -5.06 -3.39
N PHE A 236 4.58 -4.98 -4.41
CA PHE A 236 4.43 -4.03 -5.52
C PHE A 236 3.93 -4.77 -6.75
N ALA A 237 2.72 -4.44 -7.20
CA ALA A 237 2.07 -5.09 -8.35
C ALA A 237 1.12 -4.16 -9.10
N ASP A 238 0.79 -4.58 -10.33
CA ASP A 238 -0.11 -3.87 -11.23
C ASP A 238 -1.56 -4.35 -11.04
N LEU A 239 -2.51 -3.57 -11.55
CA LEU A 239 -3.95 -3.80 -11.35
C LEU A 239 -4.43 -5.16 -11.86
N ASP A 240 -3.79 -5.67 -12.91
CA ASP A 240 -4.13 -6.90 -13.63
C ASP A 240 -3.27 -8.10 -13.22
N GLU A 241 -2.56 -7.99 -12.11
CA GLU A 241 -1.69 -9.05 -11.60
C GLU A 241 -2.30 -9.74 -10.37
N ARG A 242 -2.29 -11.07 -10.38
CA ARG A 242 -2.78 -11.93 -9.29
C ARG A 242 -1.73 -12.96 -8.90
N VAL A 243 -1.36 -12.99 -7.63
CA VAL A 243 -0.54 -14.09 -7.10
C VAL A 243 -1.36 -15.37 -7.08
N LEU A 244 -0.79 -16.45 -7.63
CA LEU A 244 -1.30 -17.80 -7.51
C LEU A 244 -0.37 -18.59 -6.59
N THR A 245 -0.89 -18.96 -5.42
CA THR A 245 -0.17 -19.84 -4.49
C THR A 245 -0.45 -21.29 -4.84
N THR A 246 0.58 -22.12 -4.71
CA THR A 246 0.41 -23.58 -4.74
C THR A 246 0.35 -24.07 -3.28
N HIS A 247 -0.56 -24.99 -2.96
CA HIS A 247 -0.60 -25.74 -1.69
C HIS A 247 -1.21 -25.06 -0.44
N GLY A 248 -2.49 -24.65 -0.46
CA GLY A 248 -3.27 -24.36 0.77
C GLY A 248 -2.77 -23.21 1.66
N HIS A 249 -1.67 -22.57 1.30
CA HIS A 249 -1.05 -21.45 2.02
C HIS A 249 -1.43 -20.12 1.36
N THR A 250 -1.69 -19.11 2.19
CA THR A 250 -1.89 -17.73 1.72
C THR A 250 -0.55 -17.11 1.31
N PHE A 251 -0.58 -16.12 0.43
CA PHE A 251 0.63 -15.37 0.05
C PHE A 251 1.37 -14.81 1.26
N SER A 252 0.64 -14.22 2.21
CA SER A 252 1.18 -13.69 3.46
C SER A 252 1.93 -14.76 4.27
N SER A 253 1.35 -15.96 4.42
CA SER A 253 2.03 -17.07 5.10
C SER A 253 3.30 -17.53 4.37
N PHE A 254 3.29 -17.54 3.04
CA PHE A 254 4.47 -17.85 2.24
C PHE A 254 5.58 -16.82 2.44
N VAL A 255 5.25 -15.53 2.39
CA VAL A 255 6.20 -14.42 2.62
C VAL A 255 6.81 -14.55 4.01
N ARG A 256 5.99 -14.75 5.04
CA ARG A 256 6.44 -14.95 6.43
C ARG A 256 7.46 -16.06 6.55
N ASN A 257 7.11 -17.25 6.05
CA ASN A 257 7.95 -18.44 6.16
C ASN A 257 9.24 -18.32 5.34
N THR A 258 9.19 -17.68 4.18
CA THR A 258 10.34 -17.54 3.29
C THR A 258 11.31 -16.49 3.81
N MET A 259 10.82 -15.30 4.21
CA MET A 259 11.65 -14.23 4.74
C MET A 259 12.26 -14.56 6.10
N ALA A 260 11.58 -15.38 6.92
CA ALA A 260 12.15 -15.89 8.17
C ALA A 260 13.36 -16.82 7.93
N LYS A 261 13.34 -17.61 6.85
CA LYS A 261 14.44 -18.53 6.48
C LYS A 261 15.58 -17.83 5.74
N ALA A 262 15.28 -16.77 5.01
CA ALA A 262 16.25 -15.99 4.23
C ALA A 262 16.46 -14.62 4.88
N SER A 263 17.11 -14.60 6.04
CA SER A 263 17.22 -13.40 6.90
C SER A 263 17.94 -12.22 6.25
N ASN A 264 18.82 -12.48 5.28
CA ASN A 264 19.52 -11.47 4.45
C ASN A 264 18.73 -11.02 3.21
N SER A 265 17.54 -11.56 2.96
CA SER A 265 16.72 -11.13 1.82
C SER A 265 16.06 -9.78 2.12
N ALA A 266 16.27 -8.82 1.23
CA ALA A 266 15.50 -7.56 1.18
C ALA A 266 14.20 -7.72 0.41
N ALA A 267 14.15 -8.63 -0.56
CA ALA A 267 12.98 -8.82 -1.41
C ALA A 267 12.85 -10.26 -1.92
N LEU A 268 11.60 -10.69 -2.13
CA LEU A 268 11.23 -11.89 -2.87
C LEU A 268 10.71 -11.49 -4.24
N ARG A 269 11.28 -12.06 -5.30
CA ARG A 269 10.89 -11.77 -6.68
C ARG A 269 10.10 -12.92 -7.28
N PHE A 270 8.94 -12.61 -7.83
CA PHE A 270 8.02 -13.56 -8.44
C PHE A 270 7.99 -13.34 -9.94
N THR A 271 7.96 -14.45 -10.68
CA THR A 271 7.87 -14.41 -12.14
C THR A 271 6.39 -14.44 -12.56
N SER A 272 6.03 -13.55 -13.49
CA SER A 272 4.67 -13.45 -14.00
C SER A 272 4.46 -14.31 -15.25
N ARG A 273 3.36 -15.05 -15.29
CA ARG A 273 2.81 -15.73 -16.46
C ARG A 273 1.73 -14.86 -17.08
N LEU A 274 1.84 -14.61 -18.38
CA LEU A 274 0.83 -13.84 -19.10
C LEU A 274 -0.45 -14.66 -19.26
N VAL A 275 -1.58 -14.02 -18.99
CA VAL A 275 -2.92 -14.52 -19.28
C VAL A 275 -3.64 -13.55 -20.20
N PHE A 276 -4.15 -14.08 -21.30
CA PHE A 276 -4.73 -13.29 -22.36
C PHE A 276 -6.16 -12.88 -22.03
N ARG A 277 -6.41 -11.56 -22.03
CA ARG A 277 -7.76 -11.02 -21.95
C ARG A 277 -8.52 -11.36 -23.23
N THR A 278 -9.62 -12.10 -23.11
CA THR A 278 -10.44 -12.56 -24.24
C THR A 278 -11.69 -11.70 -24.46
N SER A 279 -12.03 -10.83 -23.51
CA SER A 279 -13.20 -9.94 -23.56
C SER A 279 -12.91 -8.60 -22.91
N PRO A 280 -13.64 -7.52 -23.27
CA PRO A 280 -13.54 -6.23 -22.59
C PRO A 280 -14.13 -6.30 -21.17
N MET A 281 -13.71 -5.35 -20.32
CA MET A 281 -14.29 -5.18 -18.99
C MET A 281 -15.71 -4.59 -19.08
N PRO A 282 -16.62 -4.98 -18.18
CA PRO A 282 -17.99 -4.50 -18.17
C PRO A 282 -18.03 -3.05 -17.68
N LYS A 283 -18.91 -2.25 -18.29
CA LYS A 283 -19.09 -0.84 -17.88
C LYS A 283 -19.79 -0.74 -16.53
N VAL A 284 -20.76 -1.60 -16.23
CA VAL A 284 -21.57 -1.55 -14.99
C VAL A 284 -21.71 -2.94 -14.38
N TYR A 285 -22.00 -2.98 -13.08
CA TYR A 285 -22.41 -4.19 -12.39
C TYR A 285 -23.91 -4.44 -12.57
N GLN A 286 -24.29 -5.61 -13.11
CA GLN A 286 -25.67 -6.06 -13.32
C GLN A 286 -25.95 -7.37 -12.58
N GLY A 287 -25.40 -7.51 -11.37
CA GLY A 287 -25.57 -8.69 -10.54
C GLY A 287 -24.63 -9.85 -10.91
N GLU A 288 -25.01 -11.05 -10.49
CA GLU A 288 -24.19 -12.26 -10.59
C GLU A 288 -23.79 -12.61 -12.03
N LYS A 289 -24.65 -12.31 -13.01
CA LYS A 289 -24.37 -12.50 -14.43
C LYS A 289 -23.08 -11.79 -14.85
N THR A 290 -22.90 -10.54 -14.44
CA THR A 290 -21.69 -9.77 -14.75
C THR A 290 -20.43 -10.46 -14.23
N LEU A 291 -20.46 -11.05 -13.04
CA LEU A 291 -19.29 -11.74 -12.48
C LEU A 291 -18.99 -13.03 -13.23
N LYS A 292 -20.02 -13.83 -13.55
CA LYS A 292 -19.85 -15.07 -14.31
C LYS A 292 -19.24 -14.84 -15.69
N GLU A 293 -19.60 -13.73 -16.33
CA GLU A 293 -19.21 -13.43 -17.72
C GLU A 293 -17.91 -12.61 -17.83
N HIS A 294 -17.55 -11.84 -16.80
CA HIS A 294 -16.45 -10.89 -16.92
C HIS A 294 -15.36 -10.96 -15.84
N LEU A 295 -15.52 -11.75 -14.77
CA LEU A 295 -14.52 -11.81 -13.71
C LEU A 295 -13.19 -12.36 -14.27
N PRO A 296 -12.10 -11.55 -14.31
CA PRO A 296 -10.86 -11.94 -15.00
C PRO A 296 -10.32 -13.30 -14.57
N MET A 297 -10.32 -13.59 -13.27
CA MET A 297 -9.82 -14.85 -12.73
C MET A 297 -10.64 -16.07 -13.15
N ALA A 298 -11.93 -15.90 -13.41
CA ALA A 298 -12.83 -16.97 -13.84
C ALA A 298 -12.83 -17.21 -15.35
N VAL A 299 -12.73 -16.12 -16.12
CA VAL A 299 -13.02 -16.09 -17.57
C VAL A 299 -11.75 -16.19 -18.40
N PHE A 300 -10.67 -15.51 -18.01
CA PHE A 300 -9.42 -15.60 -18.75
C PHE A 300 -8.69 -16.87 -18.32
N ARG A 301 -8.42 -17.80 -19.24
CA ARG A 301 -7.73 -19.07 -18.91
C ARG A 301 -6.56 -19.40 -19.81
N ASN A 302 -6.52 -18.74 -20.96
CA ASN A 302 -5.46 -18.89 -21.94
C ASN A 302 -4.23 -18.14 -21.44
N SER A 303 -3.15 -18.87 -21.20
CA SER A 303 -1.89 -18.38 -20.67
C SER A 303 -0.74 -18.62 -21.65
N SER A 304 0.35 -17.87 -21.52
CA SER A 304 1.57 -18.14 -22.27
C SER A 304 2.34 -19.33 -21.70
N SER A 305 3.16 -19.97 -22.54
CA SER A 305 4.25 -20.79 -22.03
C SER A 305 5.26 -19.93 -21.24
N ILE A 306 5.98 -20.57 -20.31
CA ILE A 306 7.03 -19.93 -19.51
C ILE A 306 8.27 -19.77 -20.41
N PHE A 307 8.43 -18.63 -21.08
CA PHE A 307 9.63 -18.32 -21.86
C PHE A 307 10.57 -17.43 -21.04
N ALA A 308 11.79 -17.93 -20.78
CA ALA A 308 12.75 -17.41 -19.80
C ALA A 308 13.38 -16.02 -20.10
N GLY A 309 12.82 -15.20 -20.99
CA GLY A 309 13.41 -13.92 -21.38
C GLY A 309 12.46 -12.72 -21.49
N ARG A 310 11.14 -12.90 -21.34
CA ARG A 310 10.15 -11.82 -21.50
C ARG A 310 9.09 -11.76 -20.39
N MET A 311 9.29 -12.47 -19.29
CA MET A 311 8.32 -12.47 -18.19
C MET A 311 8.55 -11.25 -17.30
N THR A 312 7.49 -10.48 -17.08
CA THR A 312 7.44 -9.43 -16.07
C THR A 312 7.71 -10.06 -14.70
N LYS A 313 8.31 -9.27 -13.81
CA LYS A 313 8.59 -9.69 -12.44
C LYS A 313 8.00 -8.66 -11.50
N LYS A 314 7.62 -9.11 -10.31
CA LYS A 314 7.15 -8.25 -9.22
C LYS A 314 7.71 -8.73 -7.90
N CYS A 315 7.72 -7.84 -6.92
CA CYS A 315 8.45 -8.06 -5.69
C CYS A 315 7.58 -7.82 -4.46
N VAL A 316 7.69 -8.72 -3.49
CA VAL A 316 7.47 -8.36 -2.09
C VAL A 316 8.81 -7.93 -1.53
N LEU A 317 8.85 -6.85 -0.78
CA LEU A 317 10.08 -6.37 -0.15
C LEU A 317 9.87 -5.99 1.32
N ASP A 318 10.97 -5.99 2.07
CA ASP A 318 11.06 -5.29 3.35
C ASP A 318 11.43 -3.83 3.07
N PRO A 319 10.52 -2.87 3.32
CA PRO A 319 10.76 -1.46 3.03
C PRO A 319 12.00 -0.88 3.74
N LYS A 320 12.43 -1.47 4.86
CA LYS A 320 13.61 -1.04 5.62
C LYS A 320 14.93 -1.47 4.98
N ARG A 321 14.90 -2.43 4.05
CA ARG A 321 16.11 -3.05 3.44
C ARG A 321 16.36 -2.62 1.99
N VAL A 322 15.41 -1.91 1.40
CA VAL A 322 15.48 -1.44 0.00
C VAL A 322 15.67 0.08 -0.01
N LEU A 323 16.65 0.55 -0.78
CA LEU A 323 16.87 1.99 -1.02
C LEU A 323 16.12 2.46 -2.27
N ILE A 324 16.17 1.68 -3.36
CA ILE A 324 15.54 2.03 -4.64
C ILE A 324 14.73 0.85 -5.16
N HIS A 325 13.41 1.02 -5.27
CA HIS A 325 12.53 0.09 -5.98
C HIS A 325 12.11 0.66 -7.34
N TYR A 326 11.99 -0.20 -8.37
CA TYR A 326 11.48 0.13 -9.70
C TYR A 326 10.29 -0.79 -10.03
N ILE A 327 9.53 -0.43 -11.06
CA ILE A 327 8.27 -1.07 -11.51
C ILE A 327 8.29 -2.62 -11.49
N HIS A 328 9.43 -3.26 -11.76
CA HIS A 328 9.56 -4.73 -11.81
C HIS A 328 10.61 -5.33 -10.87
N THR A 329 11.51 -4.53 -10.30
CA THR A 329 12.62 -5.04 -9.49
C THR A 329 13.24 -3.93 -8.65
N SER A 330 13.78 -4.27 -7.49
CA SER A 330 14.64 -3.34 -6.76
C SER A 330 15.98 -3.17 -7.45
N ARG A 331 16.51 -1.93 -7.42
CA ARG A 331 17.77 -1.52 -8.06
C ARG A 331 18.90 -1.30 -7.05
N ALA A 332 18.56 -0.96 -5.81
CA ALA A 332 19.53 -0.80 -4.73
C ALA A 332 18.95 -1.29 -3.39
N TYR A 333 19.77 -2.05 -2.66
CA TYR A 333 19.48 -2.58 -1.33
C TYR A 333 20.49 -1.99 -0.35
N TYR A 334 20.11 -1.83 0.92
CA TYR A 334 21.11 -1.45 1.93
C TYR A 334 22.17 -2.56 2.08
N PRO A 335 23.40 -2.21 2.53
CA PRO A 335 24.49 -3.17 2.66
C PRO A 335 24.10 -4.43 3.44
N GLY A 336 24.55 -5.60 2.95
CA GLY A 336 24.27 -6.90 3.56
C GLY A 336 22.95 -7.56 3.14
N TYR A 337 22.16 -6.91 2.29
CA TYR A 337 20.89 -7.46 1.80
C TYR A 337 20.85 -7.69 0.29
N GLU A 338 20.07 -8.69 -0.12
CA GLU A 338 19.94 -9.10 -1.51
C GLU A 338 18.51 -9.47 -1.90
N ILE A 339 18.29 -9.74 -3.19
CA ILE A 339 17.01 -10.24 -3.72
C ILE A 339 17.03 -11.74 -3.86
N ASN A 340 15.92 -12.38 -3.51
CA ASN A 340 15.74 -13.82 -3.64
C ASN A 340 14.67 -14.12 -4.71
N ASP A 341 15.08 -14.81 -5.77
CA ASP A 341 14.14 -15.24 -6.82
C ASP A 341 13.36 -16.47 -6.35
N VAL A 342 12.03 -16.33 -6.31
CA VAL A 342 11.13 -17.43 -5.92
C VAL A 342 10.91 -18.34 -7.14
N PRO A 343 11.14 -19.67 -6.99
CA PRO A 343 10.87 -20.61 -8.08
C PRO A 343 9.41 -20.57 -8.52
N PHE A 344 9.17 -20.47 -9.83
CA PHE A 344 7.84 -20.39 -10.45
C PHE A 344 6.86 -21.47 -9.94
N LYS A 345 7.36 -22.69 -9.73
CA LYS A 345 6.55 -23.83 -9.26
C LYS A 345 5.98 -23.65 -7.85
N LYS A 346 6.59 -22.78 -7.03
CA LYS A 346 6.10 -22.48 -5.67
C LYS A 346 5.01 -21.41 -5.73
N ILE A 347 5.34 -20.28 -6.34
CA ILE A 347 4.44 -19.15 -6.54
C ILE A 347 4.78 -18.51 -7.87
N HIS A 348 3.74 -18.10 -8.59
CA HIS A 348 3.87 -17.23 -9.75
C HIS A 348 2.76 -16.19 -9.74
N ILE A 349 2.97 -15.14 -10.52
CA ILE A 349 1.97 -14.11 -10.75
C ILE A 349 1.28 -14.42 -12.06
N ARG A 350 -0.02 -14.16 -12.11
CA ARG A 350 -0.82 -14.17 -13.31
C ARG A 350 -1.02 -12.73 -13.76
N ASP A 351 -0.52 -12.39 -14.94
CA ASP A 351 -0.48 -11.03 -15.50
C ASP A 351 -1.41 -10.92 -16.70
N GLY A 352 -2.45 -10.08 -16.59
CA GLY A 352 -3.51 -9.93 -17.59
C GLY A 352 -3.12 -9.13 -18.83
N ALA A 353 -2.40 -9.72 -19.79
CA ALA A 353 -2.03 -9.06 -21.04
C ALA A 353 -3.16 -8.98 -22.09
N ARG A 354 -3.18 -7.89 -22.88
CA ARG A 354 -3.95 -7.83 -24.14
C ARG A 354 -3.35 -8.82 -25.14
N ALA A 355 -4.18 -9.67 -25.76
CA ALA A 355 -3.71 -10.81 -26.54
C ALA A 355 -2.81 -10.43 -27.75
N LYS A 356 -1.65 -11.08 -27.88
CA LYS A 356 -0.95 -11.29 -29.15
C LYS A 356 -0.93 -12.80 -29.43
N LYS A 357 -1.40 -13.19 -30.62
CA LYS A 357 -2.00 -14.50 -30.96
C LYS A 357 -1.05 -15.72 -31.04
N ARG A 358 0.10 -15.74 -30.37
CA ARG A 358 1.04 -16.88 -30.44
C ARG A 358 1.31 -17.42 -29.03
N TYR A 359 1.14 -18.74 -28.84
CA TYR A 359 1.41 -19.53 -27.61
C TYR A 359 0.32 -19.46 -26.52
N ILE A 360 -0.62 -20.41 -26.52
CA ILE A 360 -1.75 -20.51 -25.56
C ILE A 360 -1.70 -21.86 -24.82
N GLN A 361 -1.87 -21.85 -23.50
CA GLN A 361 -2.07 -22.99 -22.60
C GLN A 361 -3.27 -22.74 -21.66
N ASN A 362 -4.03 -23.78 -21.28
CA ASN A 362 -5.22 -23.65 -20.42
C ASN A 362 -4.89 -23.87 -18.93
N GLU A 363 -5.47 -23.06 -18.04
CA GLU A 363 -5.34 -23.19 -16.57
C GLU A 363 -6.64 -23.59 -15.85
N ASN A 364 -6.48 -24.23 -14.67
CA ASN A 364 -7.56 -24.76 -13.81
C ASN A 364 -8.25 -23.69 -12.95
N LYS A 365 -9.49 -24.00 -12.53
CA LYS A 365 -10.41 -23.13 -11.78
C LYS A 365 -10.10 -23.11 -10.28
N ASN A 366 -10.18 -21.95 -9.63
CA ASN A 366 -10.46 -21.81 -8.20
C ASN A 366 -11.38 -20.60 -7.96
N THR A 367 -12.34 -20.78 -7.05
CA THR A 367 -13.56 -19.97 -6.90
C THR A 367 -13.40 -18.84 -5.88
N PHE A 368 -14.03 -17.69 -6.16
CA PHE A 368 -14.10 -16.52 -5.27
C PHE A 368 -15.34 -16.58 -4.38
N PHE A 369 -15.16 -16.30 -3.09
CA PHE A 369 -16.23 -16.03 -2.12
C PHE A 369 -16.02 -14.60 -1.55
N GLY A 370 -17.09 -13.81 -1.43
CA GLY A 370 -17.07 -12.45 -0.86
C GLY A 370 -17.39 -11.31 -1.86
N LEU A 371 -16.84 -11.37 -3.08
CA LEU A 371 -16.93 -10.28 -4.07
C LEU A 371 -18.36 -9.86 -4.44
N ARG A 372 -19.31 -10.81 -4.51
CA ARG A 372 -20.71 -10.52 -4.83
C ARG A 372 -21.34 -9.61 -3.78
N ALA A 373 -21.17 -9.93 -2.50
CA ALA A 373 -21.80 -9.19 -1.40
C ALA A 373 -21.28 -7.74 -1.36
N THR A 374 -19.97 -7.54 -1.51
CA THR A 374 -19.36 -6.22 -1.60
C THR A 374 -19.94 -5.41 -2.77
N LEU A 375 -20.04 -6.00 -3.96
CA LEU A 375 -20.55 -5.30 -5.13
C LEU A 375 -22.07 -5.04 -5.08
N GLU A 376 -22.86 -5.95 -4.50
CA GLU A 376 -24.28 -5.69 -4.25
C GLU A 376 -24.48 -4.54 -3.27
N HIS A 377 -23.68 -4.47 -2.20
CA HIS A 377 -23.71 -3.37 -1.25
C HIS A 377 -23.29 -2.03 -1.86
N VAL A 378 -22.17 -1.99 -2.58
CA VAL A 378 -21.57 -0.74 -3.06
C VAL A 378 -22.19 -0.25 -4.36
N MET A 379 -22.52 -1.15 -5.29
CA MET A 379 -22.88 -0.79 -6.66
C MET A 379 -24.39 -0.86 -6.95
N LYS A 380 -25.20 -1.50 -6.11
CA LYS A 380 -26.67 -1.54 -6.27
C LYS A 380 -27.44 -0.67 -5.27
N ALA A 381 -26.86 -0.31 -4.12
CA ALA A 381 -27.60 0.35 -3.04
C ALA A 381 -28.15 1.75 -3.40
N GLU A 382 -27.67 2.40 -4.45
CA GLU A 382 -28.17 3.73 -4.88
C GLU A 382 -29.24 3.70 -5.98
N GLU A 383 -29.53 2.55 -6.61
CA GLU A 383 -30.68 2.47 -7.53
C GLU A 383 -32.01 2.63 -6.77
N LEU A 384 -32.03 2.35 -5.47
CA LEU A 384 -33.19 2.58 -4.61
C LEU A 384 -33.31 4.03 -4.11
N ASN A 385 -32.21 4.75 -3.95
CA ASN A 385 -32.23 6.17 -3.53
C ASN A 385 -32.53 7.13 -4.69
N LEU A 386 -32.17 6.77 -5.93
CA LEU A 386 -32.57 7.52 -7.13
C LEU A 386 -34.06 7.31 -7.50
N ILE A 387 -34.68 6.22 -7.03
CA ILE A 387 -36.12 6.01 -7.14
C ILE A 387 -36.85 6.77 -6.01
N SER A 388 -36.29 6.83 -4.79
CA SER A 388 -36.91 7.59 -3.70
C SER A 388 -36.93 9.09 -3.96
N GLU A 389 -35.82 9.68 -4.46
CA GLU A 389 -35.77 11.11 -4.80
C GLU A 389 -36.69 11.50 -5.97
N ASN A 390 -36.96 10.58 -6.92
CA ASN A 390 -37.95 10.81 -7.97
C ASN A 390 -39.40 10.56 -7.53
N SER A 391 -39.61 9.80 -6.44
CA SER A 391 -40.95 9.60 -5.85
C SER A 391 -41.33 10.66 -4.81
N GLU A 392 -40.36 11.37 -4.24
CA GLU A 392 -40.60 12.42 -3.23
C GLU A 392 -41.09 13.75 -3.81
N ASN A 393 -41.12 13.90 -5.14
CA ASN A 393 -41.78 15.04 -5.80
C ASN A 393 -43.28 14.84 -6.05
N GLU A 394 -43.85 13.69 -5.71
CA GLU A 394 -45.30 13.44 -5.72
C GLU A 394 -45.74 12.73 -4.44
N ASN A 395 -45.69 13.43 -3.30
CA ASN A 395 -46.72 13.43 -2.24
C ASN A 395 -46.17 14.03 -0.94
N LYS A 396 -46.60 15.25 -0.62
CA LYS A 396 -46.54 15.77 0.73
C LYS A 396 -47.63 15.11 1.58
N SER A 397 -47.27 14.23 2.50
CA SER A 397 -47.94 14.15 3.81
C SER A 397 -47.04 13.46 4.84
N HIS A 398 -47.06 13.98 6.06
CA HIS A 398 -46.22 13.66 7.20
C HIS A 398 -46.08 12.16 7.52
N THR A 399 -44.86 11.71 7.85
CA THR A 399 -44.54 11.05 9.13
C THR A 399 -43.01 10.92 9.30
N ASN A 400 -42.53 11.29 10.49
CA ASN A 400 -41.14 11.15 10.93
C ASN A 400 -40.76 9.67 11.10
N TYR A 401 -39.68 9.20 10.47
CA TYR A 401 -38.85 8.12 11.01
C TYR A 401 -37.37 8.34 10.69
N SER A 402 -36.58 8.43 11.75
CA SER A 402 -35.12 8.44 11.76
C SER A 402 -34.56 7.01 11.74
N ALA A 403 -33.24 6.93 11.50
CA ALA A 403 -32.33 5.78 11.58
C ALA A 403 -31.99 5.08 10.26
N GLN A 404 -30.86 5.51 9.67
CA GLN A 404 -30.03 4.66 8.80
C GLN A 404 -29.68 3.36 9.56
N GLN A 405 -30.25 2.24 9.13
CA GLN A 405 -29.92 0.92 9.66
C GLN A 405 -28.56 0.48 9.11
N ILE A 406 -27.50 0.67 9.89
CA ILE A 406 -26.17 0.11 9.59
C ILE A 406 -26.29 -1.42 9.68
N ARG A 407 -26.18 -2.12 8.54
CA ARG A 407 -26.13 -3.59 8.49
C ARG A 407 -24.69 -4.07 8.74
N CYS A 408 -24.41 -4.59 9.93
CA CYS A 408 -23.16 -5.31 10.18
C CYS A 408 -23.26 -6.74 9.60
N ILE A 409 -22.32 -7.14 8.76
CA ILE A 409 -22.23 -8.50 8.20
C ILE A 409 -21.29 -9.33 9.10
N ARG A 410 -21.79 -10.43 9.67
CA ARG A 410 -20.97 -11.40 10.40
C ARG A 410 -20.56 -12.53 9.46
N ILE A 411 -19.26 -12.83 9.41
CA ILE A 411 -18.74 -14.04 8.73
C ILE A 411 -18.28 -14.98 9.85
N VAL A 412 -18.99 -16.10 10.03
CA VAL A 412 -18.59 -17.15 10.97
C VAL A 412 -17.96 -18.29 10.18
N ILE A 413 -16.77 -18.72 10.61
CA ILE A 413 -16.07 -19.86 10.03
C ILE A 413 -16.18 -21.01 11.02
N THR A 414 -16.88 -22.08 10.66
CA THR A 414 -16.89 -23.33 11.43
C THR A 414 -16.21 -24.42 10.62
N SER A 415 -15.20 -25.08 11.19
CA SER A 415 -14.63 -26.30 10.63
C SER A 415 -15.48 -27.50 11.06
N GLY A 416 -16.27 -28.05 10.15
CA GLY A 416 -16.95 -29.33 10.33
C GLY A 416 -16.56 -30.31 9.23
N GLY A 417 -16.00 -31.47 9.60
CA GLY A 417 -15.79 -32.60 8.68
C GLY A 417 -14.56 -33.44 8.99
N HIS A 418 -14.74 -34.55 9.70
CA HIS A 418 -13.75 -35.63 9.84
C HIS A 418 -13.74 -36.51 8.57
N ASN A 419 -13.32 -35.97 7.43
CA ASN A 419 -12.98 -36.82 6.27
C ASN A 419 -12.05 -36.11 5.28
N ILE A 420 -11.02 -36.83 4.82
CA ILE A 420 -9.92 -36.34 3.98
C ILE A 420 -10.35 -35.94 2.56
N ASN A 421 -11.58 -36.27 2.15
CA ASN A 421 -12.10 -36.02 0.80
C ASN A 421 -13.25 -35.01 0.73
N ASP A 422 -13.71 -34.46 1.86
CA ASP A 422 -14.75 -33.45 1.87
C ASP A 422 -14.13 -32.05 2.03
N CYS A 423 -14.31 -31.20 1.02
CA CYS A 423 -14.06 -29.77 1.16
C CYS A 423 -14.94 -29.22 2.30
N PRO A 424 -14.41 -28.35 3.19
CA PRO A 424 -15.23 -27.71 4.20
C PRO A 424 -16.41 -26.99 3.55
N THR A 425 -17.62 -27.31 4.02
CA THR A 425 -18.83 -26.59 3.63
C THR A 425 -18.91 -25.31 4.46
N PHE A 426 -19.07 -24.17 3.77
CA PHE A 426 -19.15 -22.85 4.40
C PHE A 426 -20.59 -22.36 4.37
N THR A 427 -21.21 -22.25 5.54
CA THR A 427 -22.53 -21.64 5.72
C THR A 427 -22.36 -20.16 6.06
N VAL A 428 -23.02 -19.28 5.29
CA VAL A 428 -23.10 -17.85 5.60
C VAL A 428 -24.39 -17.62 6.37
N GLU A 429 -24.30 -17.32 7.67
CA GLU A 429 -25.44 -16.84 8.45
C GLU A 429 -25.42 -15.31 8.52
N THR A 430 -26.46 -14.68 7.99
CA THR A 430 -26.69 -13.25 8.16
C THR A 430 -27.47 -13.02 9.45
N GLY A 431 -26.86 -12.36 10.44
CA GLY A 431 -27.52 -11.96 11.69
C GLY A 431 -27.29 -10.49 12.01
N ILE A 432 -28.32 -9.82 12.55
CA ILE A 432 -28.26 -8.42 12.99
C ILE A 432 -27.97 -8.42 14.49
N SER A 433 -26.88 -7.79 14.92
CA SER A 433 -26.67 -7.46 16.33
C SER A 433 -26.11 -6.05 16.45
N LEU A 434 -26.86 -5.18 17.12
CA LEU A 434 -26.49 -3.80 17.44
C LEU A 434 -26.24 -3.72 18.95
N ASN A 435 -25.25 -2.92 19.39
CA ASN A 435 -25.29 -2.42 20.77
C ASN A 435 -26.13 -1.13 20.83
N SER A 436 -26.42 -0.64 22.04
CA SER A 436 -27.25 0.54 22.31
C SER A 436 -26.76 1.86 21.67
N LYS A 437 -25.61 1.85 20.98
CA LYS A 437 -25.03 3.01 20.26
C LYS A 437 -24.84 2.79 18.75
N GLY A 438 -25.28 1.66 18.17
CA GLY A 438 -25.29 1.45 16.73
C GLY A 438 -23.93 1.26 16.03
N ILE A 439 -22.88 0.88 16.77
CA ILE A 439 -21.51 0.69 16.24
C ILE A 439 -21.22 -0.82 16.05
N CYS A 440 -20.64 -1.22 14.91
CA CYS A 440 -20.16 -2.59 14.70
C CYS A 440 -18.92 -2.85 15.59
N LEU A 441 -19.01 -3.82 16.51
CA LEU A 441 -17.87 -4.23 17.35
C LEU A 441 -16.91 -5.14 16.57
N ARG A 442 -15.62 -4.82 16.60
CA ARG A 442 -14.53 -5.72 16.20
C ARG A 442 -14.31 -6.72 17.33
N TRP A 443 -14.49 -8.02 17.07
CA TRP A 443 -14.22 -9.07 18.05
C TRP A 443 -12.86 -9.73 17.78
N ASP A 444 -12.06 -9.82 18.84
CA ASP A 444 -10.72 -10.39 18.85
C ASP A 444 -10.79 -11.92 18.96
N VAL A 445 -9.96 -12.63 18.19
CA VAL A 445 -9.95 -14.10 18.17
C VAL A 445 -8.94 -14.60 19.20
N SER A 446 -9.31 -14.59 20.47
CA SER A 446 -8.54 -15.26 21.52
C SER A 446 -9.38 -16.36 22.19
N GLY A 447 -8.92 -17.61 22.04
CA GLY A 447 -9.36 -18.75 22.85
C GLY A 447 -10.33 -19.71 22.18
N ILE A 448 -9.81 -20.70 21.44
CA ILE A 448 -10.52 -21.98 21.25
C ILE A 448 -9.76 -23.04 22.04
N ARG A 449 -10.34 -23.49 23.16
CA ARG A 449 -9.99 -24.75 23.82
C ARG A 449 -10.81 -25.85 23.16
N VAL A 450 -10.15 -26.93 22.72
CA VAL A 450 -10.81 -28.13 22.19
C VAL A 450 -11.02 -29.09 23.35
N HIS A 451 -12.28 -29.34 23.71
CA HIS A 451 -12.67 -30.51 24.51
C HIS A 451 -13.11 -31.63 23.57
N SER A 452 -12.38 -32.75 23.60
CA SER A 452 -12.78 -34.00 22.94
C SER A 452 -13.68 -34.81 23.87
N HIS A 453 -14.97 -34.93 23.55
CA HIS A 453 -15.80 -36.00 24.07
C HIS A 453 -16.01 -37.04 22.96
N ILE A 454 -15.53 -38.25 23.21
CA ILE A 454 -15.83 -39.46 22.44
C ILE A 454 -17.04 -40.11 23.12
N PRO A 455 -18.16 -40.36 22.41
CA PRO A 455 -19.15 -41.32 22.86
C PRO A 455 -18.97 -42.66 22.14
N ASN A 456 -18.71 -43.67 22.98
CA ASN A 456 -18.73 -45.14 22.84
C ASN A 456 -17.79 -45.80 21.84
#